data_AF-A0A3M8W4F1-F1
#
_entry.id   AF-A0A3M8W4F1-F1
#
_cell.length_a   1.000
_cell.length_b   1.000
_cell.length_c   1.000
_cell.angle_alpha   90.00
_cell.angle_beta   90.00
_cell.angle_gamma   90.00
#
_symmetry.space_group_name_H-M   'P 1'
#
loop_
_entity.id
_entity.type
_entity.pdbx_description
1 polymer ?
#
loop_
_entity_poly.entity_id
_entity_poly.type
_entity_poly.pdbx_seq_one_letter_code
_entity_poly.pdbx_strand_id
1 'polypeptide(L)'
;MTADAGESAERWWPRTGTSDPDLSAFHAAGGKLIPRQGDADRLIPTGGTVGCRRRVAALIGGARKVDDLAALTARVGNRRAPAVPTAANGQTAARDVCRHSMISRCVGRGDPPAASGFGCVPAGPSRPGRT
;
A
#
# COMPACT_ATOMS: atom_id res chain seq x y z
N MET A 1 0.87 4.16 22.30
CA MET A 1 1.79 3.01 22.16
C MET A 1 2.27 2.97 20.72
N THR A 2 3.43 3.56 20.44
CA THR A 2 4.13 3.37 19.18
C THR A 2 4.72 1.98 19.21
N ALA A 3 4.32 1.10 18.29
CA ALA A 3 4.98 -0.19 18.13
C ALA A 3 6.42 0.09 17.68
N ASP A 4 7.36 -0.06 18.62
CA ASP A 4 8.77 -0.12 18.31
C ASP A 4 9.01 -1.48 17.65
N ALA A 5 9.61 -1.49 16.47
CA ALA A 5 10.02 -2.73 15.79
C ALA A 5 11.30 -3.31 16.42
N GLY A 6 11.44 -3.14 17.73
CA GLY A 6 12.68 -3.25 18.49
C GLY A 6 13.24 -4.67 18.51
N GLU A 7 14.56 -4.76 18.34
CA GLU A 7 15.46 -5.88 18.57
C GLU A 7 15.36 -7.06 17.59
N SER A 8 14.14 -7.51 17.24
CA SER A 8 13.96 -8.62 16.31
C SER A 8 14.33 -8.24 14.88
N ALA A 9 14.02 -7.01 14.47
CA ALA A 9 14.38 -6.53 13.14
C ALA A 9 15.91 -6.41 13.01
N GLU A 10 16.61 -5.73 13.92
CA GLU A 10 18.07 -5.59 13.82
C GLU A 10 18.81 -6.94 13.84
N ARG A 11 18.32 -7.89 14.64
CA ARG A 11 18.97 -9.20 14.80
C ARG A 11 18.80 -10.11 13.58
N TRP A 12 17.62 -10.11 12.95
CA TRP A 12 17.29 -11.07 11.89
C TRP A 12 17.37 -10.51 10.47
N TRP A 13 17.18 -9.20 10.28
CA TRP A 13 17.17 -8.52 8.97
C TRP A 13 18.45 -8.73 8.15
N PRO A 14 19.68 -8.68 8.73
CA PRO A 14 20.90 -8.98 7.99
C PRO A 14 21.00 -10.46 7.57
N ARG A 15 20.30 -11.36 8.27
CA ARG A 15 20.39 -12.81 8.07
C ARG A 15 19.35 -13.35 7.09
N THR A 16 18.19 -12.70 6.94
CA THR A 16 17.17 -13.13 5.98
C THR A 16 17.39 -12.56 4.58
N GLY A 17 18.16 -11.47 4.43
CA GLY A 17 18.52 -10.89 3.13
C GLY A 17 17.37 -10.26 2.32
N THR A 18 16.12 -10.41 2.76
CA THR A 18 14.89 -9.97 2.06
C THR A 18 14.55 -8.48 2.23
N SER A 19 15.59 -7.70 2.45
CA SER A 19 15.55 -6.60 3.41
C SER A 19 16.48 -5.45 2.99
N ASP A 20 17.31 -5.71 1.98
CA ASP A 20 18.05 -4.70 1.25
C ASP A 20 17.08 -3.78 0.47
N PRO A 21 17.06 -2.47 0.75
CA PRO A 21 16.22 -1.53 0.02
C PRO A 21 16.85 -1.07 -1.31
N ASP A 22 18.08 -1.45 -1.65
CA ASP A 22 18.70 -1.07 -2.92
C ASP A 22 18.16 -1.92 -4.08
N LEU A 23 17.16 -1.38 -4.76
CA LEU A 23 16.57 -1.97 -5.95
C LEU A 23 17.16 -1.40 -7.25
N SER A 24 18.30 -0.70 -7.20
CA SER A 24 18.83 0.03 -8.36
C SER A 24 19.20 -0.91 -9.51
N ALA A 25 19.86 -2.04 -9.22
CA ALA A 25 20.19 -3.03 -10.24
C ALA A 25 18.93 -3.67 -10.86
N PHE A 26 17.92 -3.99 -10.03
CA PHE A 26 16.63 -4.51 -10.49
C PHE A 26 15.91 -3.51 -11.39
N HIS A 27 15.90 -2.23 -11.01
CA HIS A 27 15.32 -1.15 -11.81
C HIS A 27 16.07 -0.95 -13.14
N ALA A 28 17.41 -0.96 -13.10
CA ALA A 28 18.26 -0.81 -14.29
C ALA A 28 18.07 -1.97 -15.30
N ALA A 29 17.78 -3.18 -14.81
CA ALA A 29 17.42 -4.32 -15.62
C ALA A 29 15.97 -4.29 -16.18
N GLY A 30 15.20 -3.23 -15.91
CA GLY A 30 13.81 -3.09 -16.34
C GLY A 30 12.79 -3.81 -15.46
N GLY A 31 13.20 -4.30 -14.29
CA GLY A 31 12.34 -5.00 -13.34
C GLY A 31 11.16 -4.15 -12.86
N LYS A 32 10.02 -4.80 -12.60
CA LYS A 32 8.81 -4.18 -12.07
C LYS A 32 8.31 -4.90 -10.82
N LEU A 33 7.83 -4.16 -9.82
CA LEU A 33 7.34 -4.70 -8.55
C LEU A 33 6.03 -4.02 -8.11
N ILE A 34 5.04 -4.82 -7.69
CA ILE A 34 3.78 -4.31 -7.14
C ILE A 34 3.59 -4.92 -5.74
N PRO A 35 4.17 -4.31 -4.69
CA PRO A 35 3.92 -4.72 -3.33
C PRO A 35 2.53 -4.25 -2.88
N ARG A 36 1.79 -5.12 -2.17
CA ARG A 36 0.48 -4.81 -1.57
C ARG A 36 0.47 -5.26 -0.13
N GLN A 37 -0.12 -4.44 0.74
CA GLN A 37 -0.35 -4.78 2.14
C GLN A 37 -1.79 -4.42 2.54
N GLY A 38 -2.38 -5.18 3.45
CA GLY A 38 -3.70 -4.89 4.01
C GLY A 38 -3.60 -4.06 5.28
N ASP A 39 -4.39 -2.99 5.39
CA ASP A 39 -4.35 -2.10 6.56
C ASP A 39 -4.82 -2.73 7.88
N ALA A 40 -5.63 -3.80 7.79
CA ALA A 40 -6.14 -4.55 8.94
C ALA A 40 -5.39 -5.87 9.17
N ASP A 41 -4.19 -6.03 8.59
CA ASP A 41 -3.34 -7.19 8.85
C ASP A 41 -2.81 -7.12 10.29
N ARG A 42 -3.21 -8.10 11.11
CA ARG A 42 -2.83 -8.19 12.52
C ARG A 42 -1.50 -8.92 12.73
N LEU A 43 -1.06 -9.73 11.77
CA LEU A 43 0.14 -10.55 11.89
C LEU A 43 1.35 -9.83 11.29
N ILE A 44 1.15 -9.14 10.17
CA ILE A 44 2.20 -8.39 9.47
C ILE A 44 1.73 -6.93 9.37
N PRO A 45 2.09 -6.05 10.31
CA PRO A 45 1.57 -4.70 10.33
C PRO A 45 1.98 -3.89 9.10
N THR A 46 1.06 -3.06 8.59
CA THR A 46 1.30 -2.18 7.43
C THR A 46 2.52 -1.27 7.56
N GLY A 47 2.83 -0.86 8.79
CA GLY A 47 3.98 0.00 9.10
C GLY A 47 5.31 -0.53 8.54
N GLY A 48 5.54 -1.86 8.58
CA GLY A 48 6.77 -2.47 8.06
C GLY A 48 6.92 -2.28 6.55
N THR A 49 5.83 -2.53 5.80
CA THR A 49 5.79 -2.33 4.34
C THR A 49 5.96 -0.85 3.96
N VAL A 50 5.31 0.05 4.72
CA VAL A 50 5.45 1.51 4.51
C VAL A 50 6.89 1.96 4.78
N GLY A 51 7.53 1.45 5.84
CA GLY A 51 8.93 1.71 6.15
C GLY A 51 9.88 1.22 5.05
N CYS A 52 9.65 -0.01 4.55
CA CYS A 52 10.42 -0.56 3.43
C CYS A 52 10.31 0.32 2.17
N ARG A 53 9.08 0.69 1.76
CA ARG A 53 8.87 1.59 0.61
C ARG A 53 9.60 2.92 0.76
N ARG A 54 9.60 3.51 1.97
CA ARG A 54 10.31 4.78 2.24
C ARG A 54 11.83 4.64 2.11
N ARG A 55 12.41 3.53 2.57
CA ARG A 55 13.86 3.27 2.41
C ARG A 55 14.25 3.11 0.95
N VAL A 56 13.47 2.34 0.18
CA VAL A 56 13.68 2.22 -1.28
C VAL A 56 13.59 3.61 -1.93
N ALA A 57 12.57 4.40 -1.60
CA ALA A 57 12.41 5.75 -2.14
C ALA A 57 13.61 6.65 -1.82
N ALA A 58 14.17 6.56 -0.61
CA ALA A 58 15.34 7.33 -0.24
C ALA A 58 16.58 6.99 -1.07
N LEU A 59 16.75 5.72 -1.47
CA LEU A 59 17.90 5.26 -2.26
C LEU A 59 17.77 5.55 -3.75
N ILE A 60 16.61 5.30 -4.35
CA ILE A 60 16.48 5.37 -5.81
C ILE A 60 16.14 6.78 -6.32
N GLY A 61 15.90 7.75 -5.44
CA GLY A 61 15.68 9.16 -5.81
C GLY A 61 14.22 9.63 -5.72
N GLY A 62 13.45 9.08 -4.79
CA GLY A 62 12.14 9.58 -4.36
C GLY A 62 10.95 8.72 -4.75
N ALA A 63 9.78 9.10 -4.23
CA ALA A 63 8.54 8.33 -4.39
C ALA A 63 8.09 8.17 -5.85
N ARG A 64 8.37 9.15 -6.73
CA ARG A 64 8.02 9.07 -8.16
C ARG A 64 8.75 7.91 -8.85
N LYS A 65 10.05 7.75 -8.61
CA LYS A 65 10.84 6.63 -9.16
C LYS A 65 10.40 5.28 -8.60
N VAL A 66 9.91 5.24 -7.35
CA VAL A 66 9.29 4.03 -6.79
C VAL A 66 7.97 3.71 -7.49
N ASP A 67 7.20 4.71 -7.91
CA ASP A 67 5.99 4.46 -8.69
C ASP A 67 6.30 3.99 -10.12
N ASP A 68 7.44 4.40 -10.70
CA ASP A 68 7.91 3.92 -12.01
C ASP A 68 8.34 2.44 -11.99
N LEU A 69 8.83 1.95 -10.83
CA LEU A 69 9.02 0.52 -10.56
C LEU A 69 7.69 -0.27 -10.58
N ALA A 70 6.55 0.37 -10.28
CA ALA A 70 5.24 -0.29 -10.23
C ALA A 70 4.54 -0.38 -11.61
N ALA A 71 5.21 0.01 -12.69
CA ALA A 71 4.62 0.17 -14.02
C ALA A 71 4.48 -1.15 -14.82
N LEU A 72 3.75 -2.13 -14.29
CA LEU A 72 2.95 -3.00 -15.17
C LEU A 72 1.65 -2.26 -15.46
N THR A 73 1.59 -1.73 -16.67
CA THR A 73 0.63 -0.78 -17.24
C THR A 73 -0.84 -1.15 -17.05
N ALA A 74 -1.63 -0.14 -16.66
CA ALA A 74 -3.03 0.16 -16.98
C ALA A 74 -4.17 -0.84 -16.67
N ARG A 75 -3.94 -2.14 -16.47
CA ARG A 75 -5.03 -3.09 -16.09
C ARG A 75 -4.96 -3.58 -14.64
N VAL A 76 -3.80 -3.41 -13.99
CA VAL A 76 -3.57 -3.83 -12.60
C VAL A 76 -3.89 -2.72 -11.59
N GLY A 77 -3.74 -1.45 -11.96
CA GLY A 77 -4.11 -0.30 -11.11
C GLY A 77 -5.62 -0.18 -10.85
N ASN A 78 -6.44 -0.87 -11.65
CA ASN A 78 -7.88 -1.01 -11.48
C ASN A 78 -8.24 -2.36 -10.83
N ARG A 79 -7.32 -3.00 -10.09
CA ARG A 79 -7.67 -4.22 -9.36
C ARG A 79 -8.62 -3.86 -8.22
N ARG A 80 -9.90 -4.13 -8.46
CA ARG A 80 -10.90 -4.32 -7.41
C ARG A 80 -10.29 -5.20 -6.34
N ALA A 81 -10.29 -4.73 -5.09
CA ALA A 81 -10.13 -5.64 -3.98
C ALA A 81 -11.20 -6.74 -4.11
N PRO A 82 -10.87 -8.02 -3.79
CA PRO A 82 -11.91 -9.04 -3.71
C PRO A 82 -13.02 -8.52 -2.79
N ALA A 83 -14.26 -8.68 -3.23
CA ALA A 83 -15.39 -8.20 -2.48
C ALA A 83 -15.42 -8.94 -1.14
N VAL A 84 -15.30 -8.21 -0.04
CA VAL A 84 -15.34 -8.79 1.30
C VAL A 84 -16.73 -8.58 1.89
N PRO A 85 -17.28 -9.54 2.66
CA PRO A 85 -18.50 -9.32 3.40
C PRO A 85 -18.32 -8.14 4.34
N THR A 86 -19.15 -7.11 4.20
CA THR A 86 -19.08 -5.90 5.03
C THR A 86 -20.24 -5.79 6.02
N ALA A 87 -21.24 -6.66 5.91
CA ALA A 87 -22.40 -6.68 6.79
C ALA A 87 -22.84 -8.12 7.13
N ALA A 88 -23.51 -8.28 8.26
CA ALA A 88 -23.99 -9.57 8.78
C ALA A 88 -25.02 -10.27 7.87
N ASN A 89 -25.64 -9.53 6.95
CA ASN A 89 -26.58 -10.03 5.95
C ASN A 89 -25.89 -10.64 4.70
N GLY A 90 -24.56 -10.76 4.69
CA GLY A 90 -23.79 -11.33 3.58
C GLY A 90 -23.54 -10.36 2.41
N GLN A 91 -23.91 -9.08 2.53
CA GLN A 91 -23.57 -8.09 1.52
C GLN A 91 -22.05 -7.95 1.40
N THR A 92 -21.55 -8.08 0.17
CA THR A 92 -20.15 -7.88 -0.16
C THR A 92 -19.94 -6.46 -0.68
N ALA A 93 -18.85 -5.83 -0.26
CA ALA A 93 -18.44 -4.53 -0.80
C ALA A 93 -17.11 -4.67 -1.55
N ALA A 94 -17.05 -4.05 -2.71
CA ALA A 94 -15.82 -3.90 -3.49
C ALA A 94 -15.32 -2.46 -3.39
N ARG A 95 -13.99 -2.31 -3.35
CA ARG A 95 -13.29 -1.01 -3.29
C ARG A 95 -12.05 -1.06 -4.18
N ASP A 96 -11.62 0.11 -4.65
CA ASP A 96 -10.38 0.23 -5.42
C ASP A 96 -9.16 0.15 -4.52
N VAL A 97 -8.15 -0.61 -4.95
CA VAL A 97 -6.83 -0.63 -4.31
C VAL A 97 -6.02 0.55 -4.84
N CYS A 98 -5.76 1.53 -3.97
CA CYS A 98 -5.03 2.72 -4.35
C CYS A 98 -3.52 2.54 -4.21
N ARG A 99 -2.76 3.26 -5.05
CA ARG A 99 -1.31 3.42 -4.85
C ARG A 99 -1.04 4.05 -3.48
N HIS A 100 0.13 3.74 -2.92
CA HIS A 100 0.56 4.34 -1.66
C HIS A 100 0.51 5.89 -1.74
N SER A 101 0.14 6.52 -0.62
CA SER A 101 -0.17 7.96 -0.50
C SER A 101 -1.48 8.43 -1.15
N MET A 102 -2.25 7.51 -1.77
CA MET A 102 -3.63 7.74 -2.19
C MET A 102 -4.58 6.92 -1.31
N ILE A 103 -5.80 7.41 -1.09
CA ILE A 103 -6.86 6.73 -0.33
C ILE A 103 -8.09 6.53 -1.20
N SER A 104 -8.78 5.40 -1.02
CA SER A 104 -10.05 5.13 -1.68
C SER A 104 -11.15 5.94 -0.98
N ARG A 105 -11.69 6.95 -1.67
CA ARG A 105 -12.75 7.82 -1.16
C ARG A 105 -14.04 7.56 -1.93
N CYS A 106 -15.15 7.48 -1.21
CA CYS A 106 -16.48 7.46 -1.83
C CYS A 106 -16.70 8.81 -2.53
N VAL A 107 -17.00 8.77 -3.83
CA VAL A 107 -17.21 9.97 -4.66
C VAL A 107 -18.69 10.36 -4.77
N GLY A 108 -19.58 9.70 -4.01
CA GLY A 108 -21.01 10.04 -3.94
C GLY A 108 -21.82 9.68 -5.19
N ARG A 109 -21.31 8.80 -6.06
CA ARG A 109 -21.96 8.37 -7.30
C ARG A 109 -22.09 6.84 -7.34
N GLY A 110 -23.28 6.30 -7.64
CA GLY A 110 -23.53 4.85 -7.77
C GLY A 110 -23.80 4.11 -6.44
N ASP A 111 -23.96 2.80 -6.52
CA ASP A 111 -24.32 1.95 -5.37
C ASP A 111 -23.19 1.87 -4.33
N PRO A 112 -23.44 2.15 -3.03
CA PRO A 112 -22.42 2.11 -1.97
C PRO A 112 -21.59 0.83 -1.83
N PRO A 113 -22.13 -0.40 -2.09
CA PRO A 113 -21.31 -1.61 -2.07
C PRO A 113 -20.45 -1.81 -3.32
N ALA A 114 -20.71 -1.10 -4.42
CA ALA A 114 -19.98 -1.26 -5.67
C ALA A 114 -18.69 -0.42 -5.69
N ALA A 115 -17.60 -0.98 -6.25
CA ALA A 115 -16.34 -0.24 -6.38
C ALA A 115 -16.44 1.00 -7.27
N SER A 116 -17.41 1.05 -8.19
CA SER A 116 -17.63 2.18 -9.09
C SER A 116 -18.03 3.48 -8.37
N GLY A 117 -18.42 3.41 -7.09
CA GLY A 117 -18.66 4.59 -6.26
C GLY A 117 -17.43 5.13 -5.54
N PHE A 118 -16.25 4.59 -5.82
CA PHE A 118 -14.98 4.96 -5.19
C PHE A 118 -14.02 5.57 -6.21
N GLY A 119 -13.17 6.46 -5.72
CA GLY A 119 -12.06 7.02 -6.48
C GLY A 119 -10.84 7.17 -5.59
N CYS A 120 -9.67 6.90 -6.15
CA CYS A 120 -8.40 7.17 -5.45
C CYS A 120 -8.12 8.67 -5.46
N VAL A 121 -8.06 9.27 -4.28
CA VAL A 121 -7.69 10.68 -4.08
C VAL A 121 -6.41 10.76 -3.25
N PRO A 122 -5.60 11.84 -3.36
CA PRO A 122 -4.47 12.03 -2.46
C PRO A 122 -4.90 11.93 -1.01
N ALA A 123 -4.10 11.25 -0.18
CA ALA A 123 -4.27 11.35 1.26
C ALA A 123 -4.07 12.83 1.65
N GLY A 124 -5.17 13.51 2.00
CA GLY A 124 -5.09 14.89 2.50
C GLY A 124 -4.26 14.95 3.78
N PRO A 125 -3.86 16.15 4.25
CA PRO A 125 -3.28 16.29 5.57
C PRO A 125 -4.23 15.64 6.58
N SER A 126 -3.69 14.81 7.48
CA SER A 126 -4.46 14.26 8.59
C SER A 126 -5.17 15.41 9.30
N ARG A 127 -6.50 15.41 9.32
CA ARG A 127 -7.23 16.37 10.16
C ARG A 127 -6.75 16.14 11.60
N PRO A 128 -6.31 17.18 12.32
CA PRO A 128 -6.03 17.03 13.75
C PRO A 128 -7.29 16.47 14.41
N GLY A 129 -7.08 15.52 15.32
CA GLY A 129 -8.10 14.61 15.83
C GLY A 129 -9.37 15.32 16.29
N ARG A 130 -10.50 14.68 15.99
CA ARG A 130 -11.75 14.95 16.69
C ARG A 130 -11.59 14.35 18.10
N THR A 131 -11.47 15.21 19.10
CA THR A 131 -11.62 14.89 20.53
C THR A 131 -12.99 14.30 20.82
#